data_AF-F9GBY6-F1
#
_entry.id   AF-F9GBY6-F1
#
_cell.length_a   1.000
_cell.length_b   1.000
_cell.length_c   1.000
_cell.angle_alpha   90.00
_cell.angle_beta   90.00
_cell.angle_gamma   90.00
#
_symmetry.space_group_name_H-M   'P 1'
#
loop_
_entity.id
_entity.type
_entity.pdbx_description
1 polymer ?
#
loop_
_entity_poly.entity_id
_entity_poly.type
_entity_poly.pdbx_seq_one_letter_code
_entity_poly.pdbx_strand_id
1 'polypeptide(L)'
;TIYTILGVPFEDLEYLTKQNAIRSNGSGTAQEAAAANQELLNYLAALVDKRSKEPKDDLISRLVVEQLKPNNIEKSDVVQIAFLLLVAGNATMVNMIALHPEQLRELKADFSLVPSFVRELCRYHTGSSMAMKRVAKEDIELGGKNGVGQMLTPLVHG
;
A
#
# COMPACT_ATOMS: atom_id res chain seq x y z
N THR A 1 -3.52 11.69 -2.84
CA THR A 1 -3.39 10.33 -2.26
C THR A 1 -2.42 9.52 -3.10
N ILE A 2 -2.10 8.27 -2.75
CA ILE A 2 -1.22 7.45 -3.59
C ILE A 2 -1.76 7.29 -5.02
N TYR A 3 -3.08 7.23 -5.19
CA TYR A 3 -3.74 7.23 -6.49
C TYR A 3 -3.37 8.43 -7.36
N THR A 4 -3.35 9.63 -6.78
CA THR A 4 -2.95 10.86 -7.47
C THR A 4 -1.50 10.79 -7.97
N ILE A 5 -0.59 10.27 -7.13
CA ILE A 5 0.83 10.10 -7.48
C ILE A 5 0.99 9.11 -8.64
N LEU A 6 0.18 8.04 -8.65
CA LEU A 6 0.16 7.04 -9.71
C LEU A 6 -0.50 7.54 -11.01
N GLY A 7 -1.16 8.70 -11.01
CA GLY A 7 -1.81 9.25 -12.20
C GLY A 7 -3.21 8.71 -12.47
N VAL A 8 -3.86 8.16 -11.44
CA VAL A 8 -5.25 7.68 -11.51
C VAL A 8 -6.20 8.89 -11.64
N PRO A 9 -7.12 8.90 -12.62
CA PRO A 9 -8.16 9.92 -12.76
C PRO A 9 -9.05 10.00 -11.52
N PHE A 10 -9.56 11.21 -11.23
CA PHE A 10 -10.33 11.45 -10.01
C PHE A 10 -11.62 10.63 -9.97
N GLU A 11 -12.27 10.46 -11.12
CA GLU A 11 -13.50 9.67 -11.30
C GLU A 11 -13.34 8.18 -10.93
N ASP A 12 -12.13 7.63 -11.02
CA ASP A 12 -11.86 6.21 -10.77
C ASP A 12 -11.50 5.93 -9.29
N LEU A 13 -11.27 6.97 -8.49
CA LEU A 13 -10.77 6.85 -7.12
C LEU A 13 -11.70 6.04 -6.22
N GLU A 14 -13.01 6.30 -6.28
CA GLU A 14 -13.99 5.63 -5.43
C GLU A 14 -14.02 4.13 -5.72
N TYR A 15 -14.09 3.78 -7.01
CA TYR A 15 -14.10 2.40 -7.47
C TYR A 15 -12.84 1.65 -7.02
N LEU A 16 -11.66 2.21 -7.25
CA LEU A 16 -10.40 1.54 -6.89
C LEU A 16 -10.18 1.48 -5.38
N THR A 17 -10.71 2.44 -4.63
CA THR A 17 -10.71 2.40 -3.16
C THR A 17 -11.57 1.25 -2.65
N LYS A 18 -12.76 1.06 -3.25
CA LYS A 18 -13.64 -0.06 -2.94
C LYS A 18 -12.99 -1.42 -3.29
N GLN A 19 -12.36 -1.53 -4.46
CA GLN A 19 -11.64 -2.76 -4.84
C GLN A 19 -10.51 -3.09 -3.86
N ASN A 20 -9.71 -2.08 -3.48
CA ASN A 20 -8.65 -2.32 -2.50
C ASN A 20 -9.21 -2.72 -1.12
N ALA A 21 -10.35 -2.16 -0.69
CA ALA A 21 -11.00 -2.54 0.57
C ALA A 21 -11.48 -4.01 0.54
N ILE A 22 -12.10 -4.45 -0.56
CA ILE A 22 -12.51 -5.86 -0.76
C ILE A 22 -11.28 -6.78 -0.71
N ARG A 23 -10.21 -6.42 -1.43
CA ARG A 23 -8.95 -7.19 -1.46
C ARG A 23 -8.34 -7.39 -0.06
N SER A 24 -8.41 -6.38 0.80
CA SER A 24 -7.87 -6.44 2.16
C SER A 24 -8.85 -6.92 3.22
N ASN A 25 -10.08 -7.27 2.86
CA ASN A 25 -11.10 -7.69 3.82
C ASN A 25 -10.82 -9.11 4.33
N GLY A 26 -10.27 -9.22 5.54
CA GLY A 26 -9.99 -10.51 6.19
C GLY A 26 -11.21 -11.36 6.54
N SER A 27 -12.42 -10.80 6.44
CA SER A 27 -13.69 -11.51 6.65
C SER A 27 -14.43 -11.85 5.36
N GLY A 28 -13.90 -11.47 4.20
CA GLY A 28 -14.46 -11.81 2.88
C GLY A 28 -14.05 -13.18 2.38
N THR A 29 -14.57 -13.59 1.22
CA THR A 29 -14.15 -14.86 0.59
C THR A 29 -12.82 -14.71 -0.15
N ALA A 30 -12.04 -15.79 -0.23
CA ALA A 30 -10.80 -15.82 -1.00
C ALA A 30 -11.02 -15.49 -2.48
N GLN A 31 -12.18 -15.88 -3.03
CA GLN A 31 -12.55 -15.60 -4.41
C GLN A 31 -12.80 -14.11 -4.66
N GLU A 32 -13.53 -13.44 -3.76
CA GLU A 32 -13.76 -11.99 -3.85
C GLU A 32 -12.44 -11.21 -3.73
N ALA A 33 -11.58 -11.60 -2.79
CA ALA A 33 -10.28 -10.96 -2.61
C ALA A 33 -9.39 -11.12 -3.86
N ALA A 34 -9.38 -12.31 -4.47
CA ALA A 34 -8.64 -12.59 -5.70
C ALA A 34 -9.20 -11.81 -6.90
N ALA A 35 -10.53 -11.73 -7.04
CA ALA A 35 -11.16 -10.96 -8.10
C ALA A 35 -10.83 -9.47 -7.98
N ALA A 36 -10.98 -8.88 -6.79
CA ALA A 36 -10.63 -7.49 -6.54
C ALA A 36 -9.14 -7.20 -6.78
N ASN A 37 -8.27 -8.14 -6.43
CA ASN A 37 -6.84 -8.06 -6.74
C ASN A 37 -6.60 -7.99 -8.26
N GLN A 38 -7.26 -8.86 -9.02
CA GLN A 38 -7.13 -8.89 -10.47
C GLN A 38 -7.67 -7.63 -11.14
N GLU A 39 -8.78 -7.07 -10.66
CA GLU A 39 -9.33 -5.80 -11.15
C GLU A 39 -8.33 -4.65 -11.00
N LEU A 40 -7.66 -4.54 -9.84
CA LEU A 40 -6.63 -3.53 -9.62
C LEU A 40 -5.45 -3.69 -10.58
N LEU A 41 -4.97 -4.93 -10.80
CA LEU A 41 -3.88 -5.21 -11.74
C LEU A 41 -4.27 -4.87 -13.18
N ASN A 42 -5.47 -5.26 -13.60
CA ASN A 42 -6.00 -4.97 -14.94
C ASN A 42 -6.09 -3.46 -15.19
N TYR A 43 -6.62 -2.73 -14.21
CA TYR A 43 -6.72 -1.28 -14.27
C TYR A 43 -5.34 -0.63 -14.44
N LEU A 44 -4.37 -1.02 -13.60
CA LEU A 44 -3.01 -0.48 -13.67
C LEU A 44 -2.32 -0.82 -14.98
N ALA A 45 -2.50 -2.04 -15.50
CA ALA A 45 -1.98 -2.42 -16.82
C ALA A 45 -2.55 -1.54 -17.94
N ALA A 46 -3.85 -1.26 -17.92
CA ALA A 46 -4.49 -0.35 -18.86
C ALA A 46 -4.00 1.09 -18.71
N LEU A 47 -3.73 1.55 -17.48
CA LEU A 47 -3.17 2.87 -17.22
C LEU A 47 -1.73 2.99 -17.76
N VAL A 48 -0.90 1.95 -17.59
CA VAL A 48 0.44 1.88 -18.19
C VAL A 48 0.38 1.93 -19.71
N ASP A 49 -0.59 1.25 -20.34
CA ASP A 49 -0.79 1.32 -21.80
C ASP A 49 -1.14 2.73 -22.27
N LYS A 50 -2.02 3.43 -21.52
CA LYS A 50 -2.36 4.82 -21.80
C LYS A 50 -1.12 5.71 -21.71
N ARG A 51 -0.32 5.58 -20.64
CA ARG A 51 0.91 6.39 -20.43
C ARG A 51 2.06 6.06 -21.36
N SER A 52 2.10 4.82 -21.88
CA SER A 52 3.05 4.44 -22.94
C SER A 52 2.84 5.25 -24.21
N LYS A 53 1.58 5.55 -24.54
CA LYS A 53 1.19 6.36 -25.71
C LYS A 53 1.25 7.85 -25.42
N GLU A 54 0.74 8.27 -24.27
CA GLU A 54 0.63 9.67 -23.87
C GLU A 54 1.10 9.86 -22.41
N PRO A 55 2.41 10.08 -22.20
CA PRO A 55 2.97 10.34 -20.87
C PRO A 55 2.39 11.64 -20.27
N LYS A 56 2.18 11.65 -18.95
CA LYS A 56 1.75 12.81 -18.16
C LYS A 56 2.74 13.08 -17.02
N ASP A 57 2.45 14.06 -16.16
CA ASP A 57 3.24 14.29 -14.93
C ASP A 57 2.74 13.41 -13.78
N ASP A 58 3.03 12.12 -13.86
CA ASP A 58 2.74 11.14 -12.82
C ASP A 58 3.81 10.04 -12.75
N LEU A 59 3.82 9.27 -11.66
CA LEU A 59 4.85 8.26 -11.41
C LEU A 59 4.85 7.15 -12.46
N ILE A 60 3.68 6.72 -12.93
CA ILE A 60 3.59 5.68 -13.97
C ILE A 60 4.22 6.20 -15.28
N SER A 61 3.97 7.45 -15.64
CA SER A 61 4.58 8.07 -16.81
C SER A 61 6.10 8.17 -16.69
N ARG A 62 6.62 8.52 -15.51
CA ARG A 62 8.07 8.54 -15.25
C ARG A 62 8.67 7.14 -15.40
N LEU A 63 8.07 6.11 -14.80
CA LEU A 63 8.52 4.72 -14.96
C LEU A 63 8.47 4.26 -16.42
N VAL A 64 7.41 4.63 -17.14
CA VAL A 64 7.29 4.34 -18.57
C VAL A 64 8.41 4.98 -19.38
N VAL A 65 8.69 6.27 -19.16
CA VAL A 65 9.66 7.03 -19.95
C VAL A 65 11.10 6.67 -19.60
N GLU A 66 11.41 6.51 -18.32
CA GLU A 66 12.78 6.38 -17.82
C GLU A 66 13.23 4.93 -17.66
N GLN A 67 12.30 3.97 -17.56
CA GLN A 67 12.63 2.57 -17.27
C GLN A 67 12.09 1.61 -18.34
N LEU A 68 10.81 1.72 -18.70
CA LEU A 68 10.19 0.82 -19.69
C LEU A 68 10.70 1.07 -21.11
N LYS A 69 10.63 2.33 -21.59
CA LYS A 69 11.06 2.68 -22.97
C LYS A 69 12.56 2.40 -23.22
N PRO A 70 13.47 2.60 -22.26
CA PRO A 70 14.87 2.19 -22.39
C PRO A 70 15.11 0.68 -22.26
N ASN A 71 14.07 -0.12 -21.99
CA ASN A 71 14.13 -1.56 -21.73
C ASN A 71 14.92 -1.97 -20.47
N ASN A 72 14.92 -1.14 -19.43
CA ASN A 72 15.50 -1.52 -18.13
C ASN A 72 14.59 -2.46 -17.35
N ILE A 73 13.28 -2.35 -17.56
CA ILE A 73 12.23 -3.15 -16.93
C ILE A 73 11.14 -3.49 -17.94
N GLU A 74 10.35 -4.51 -17.65
CA GLU A 74 9.20 -4.90 -18.43
C GLU A 74 7.93 -4.13 -18.02
N LYS A 75 6.88 -4.19 -18.85
CA LYS A 75 5.57 -3.60 -18.52
C LYS A 75 5.00 -4.21 -17.24
N SER A 76 5.17 -5.52 -17.06
CA SER A 76 4.80 -6.27 -15.86
C SER A 76 5.42 -5.66 -14.61
N ASP A 77 6.68 -5.26 -14.66
CA ASP A 77 7.38 -4.63 -13.53
C ASP A 77 6.76 -3.27 -13.17
N VAL A 78 6.45 -2.43 -14.16
CA VAL A 78 5.77 -1.13 -13.91
C VAL A 78 4.43 -1.35 -13.21
N VAL A 79 3.64 -2.32 -13.69
CA VAL A 79 2.35 -2.67 -13.08
C VAL A 79 2.53 -3.14 -11.65
N GLN A 80 3.52 -4.00 -11.38
CA GLN A 80 3.76 -4.53 -10.04
C GLN A 80 4.27 -3.45 -9.07
N ILE A 81 5.12 -2.52 -9.53
CA ILE A 81 5.56 -1.38 -8.73
C ILE A 81 4.35 -0.50 -8.38
N ALA A 82 3.53 -0.14 -9.37
CA ALA A 82 2.34 0.67 -9.15
C ALA A 82 1.34 -0.02 -8.20
N PHE A 83 1.16 -1.33 -8.37
CA PHE A 83 0.29 -2.14 -7.52
C PHE A 83 0.80 -2.18 -6.08
N LEU A 84 2.10 -2.45 -5.88
CA LEU A 84 2.73 -2.44 -4.56
C LEU A 84 2.52 -1.10 -3.84
N LEU A 85 2.76 0.00 -4.55
CA LEU A 85 2.56 1.35 -3.99
C LEU A 85 1.10 1.60 -3.61
N LEU A 86 0.15 1.24 -4.48
CA LEU A 86 -1.29 1.38 -4.22
C LEU A 86 -1.71 0.61 -2.97
N VAL A 87 -1.34 -0.67 -2.86
CA VAL A 87 -1.79 -1.53 -1.76
C VAL A 87 -1.06 -1.24 -0.44
N ALA A 88 0.21 -0.82 -0.50
CA ALA A 88 0.97 -0.40 0.68
C ALA A 88 0.49 0.95 1.23
N GLY A 89 0.09 1.88 0.35
CA GLY A 89 -0.31 3.23 0.74
C GLY A 89 -1.70 3.33 1.39
N ASN A 90 -2.65 2.48 0.99
CA ASN A 90 -4.05 2.64 1.38
C ASN A 90 -4.41 2.07 2.76
N ALA A 91 -3.88 0.90 3.12
CA ALA A 91 -4.21 0.26 4.41
C ALA A 91 -3.69 1.08 5.60
N THR A 92 -2.54 1.74 5.43
CA THR A 92 -1.89 2.53 6.48
C THR A 92 -2.59 3.88 6.69
N MET A 93 -2.97 4.57 5.60
CA MET A 93 -3.58 5.91 5.68
C MET A 93 -5.01 5.90 6.24
N VAL A 94 -5.84 4.93 5.84
CA VAL A 94 -7.25 4.85 6.29
C VAL A 94 -7.33 4.53 7.78
N ASN A 95 -6.49 3.62 8.25
CA ASN A 95 -6.51 3.16 9.64
C ASN A 95 -5.85 4.18 10.59
N MET A 96 -5.02 5.08 10.05
CA MET A 96 -4.42 6.20 10.78
C MET A 96 -5.39 7.37 11.05
N ILE A 97 -6.30 7.71 10.14
CA ILE A 97 -7.19 8.89 10.33
C ILE A 97 -8.43 8.56 11.20
N ALA A 98 -8.78 7.29 11.35
CA ALA A 98 -10.07 6.86 11.94
C ALA A 98 -10.07 6.67 13.46
N LEU A 99 -8.96 6.87 14.16
CA LEU A 99 -8.87 6.57 15.60
C LEU A 99 -8.89 7.87 16.42
N HIS A 100 -9.92 7.99 17.27
CA HIS A 100 -10.15 8.98 18.34
C HIS A 100 -10.86 10.30 17.93
N PRO A 101 -12.21 10.33 17.96
CA PRO A 101 -13.03 11.52 17.68
C PRO A 101 -12.69 12.75 18.53
N GLU A 102 -12.25 12.53 19.76
CA GLU A 102 -11.81 13.57 20.70
C GLU A 102 -10.50 14.23 20.22
N GLN A 103 -9.49 13.44 19.80
CA GLN A 103 -8.23 13.95 19.26
C GLN A 103 -8.43 14.67 17.92
N LEU A 104 -9.38 14.20 17.10
CA LEU A 104 -9.77 14.90 15.87
C LEU A 104 -10.40 16.27 16.16
N ARG A 105 -11.14 16.41 17.28
CA ARG A 105 -11.73 17.68 17.69
C ARG A 105 -10.66 18.67 18.13
N GLU A 106 -9.69 18.21 18.91
CA GLU A 106 -8.53 19.01 19.34
C GLU A 106 -7.68 19.46 18.14
N LEU A 107 -7.40 18.57 17.19
CA LEU A 107 -6.65 18.88 15.97
C LEU A 107 -7.39 19.89 15.07
N LYS A 108 -8.72 19.82 15.00
CA LYS A 108 -9.54 20.81 14.28
C LYS A 108 -9.58 22.17 14.96
N ALA A 109 -9.43 22.20 16.29
CA ALA A 109 -9.38 23.44 17.07
C ALA A 109 -8.00 24.12 16.98
N ASP A 110 -6.92 23.36 16.83
CA ASP A 110 -5.56 23.88 16.71
C ASP A 110 -4.67 23.04 15.76
N PHE A 111 -4.43 23.57 14.55
CA PHE A 111 -3.57 22.93 13.55
C PHE A 111 -2.08 22.94 13.93
N SER A 112 -1.65 23.69 14.95
CA SER A 112 -0.26 23.63 15.42
C SER A 112 0.11 22.26 15.99
N LEU A 113 -0.89 21.44 16.35
CA LEU A 113 -0.73 20.09 16.88
C LEU A 113 -0.40 19.03 15.83
N VAL A 114 -0.55 19.33 14.53
CA VAL A 114 -0.34 18.38 13.41
C VAL A 114 1.00 17.64 13.49
N PRO A 115 2.16 18.30 13.72
CA PRO A 115 3.44 17.59 13.77
C PRO A 115 3.52 16.57 14.92
N SER A 116 2.91 16.88 16.07
CA SER A 116 2.90 15.97 17.23
C SER A 116 1.93 14.81 17.01
N PHE A 117 0.76 15.12 16.47
CA PHE A 117 -0.25 14.13 16.12
C PHE A 117 0.28 13.11 15.10
N VAL A 118 0.96 13.56 14.05
CA VAL A 118 1.56 12.65 13.05
C VAL A 118 2.62 11.72 13.67
N ARG A 119 3.48 12.24 14.55
CA ARG A 119 4.48 11.39 15.24
C ARG A 119 3.82 10.32 16.08
N GLU A 120 2.83 10.71 16.87
CA GLU A 120 2.12 9.78 17.74
C GLU A 120 1.31 8.76 16.96
N LEU A 121 0.77 9.17 15.81
CA LEU A 121 0.07 8.28 14.90
C LEU A 121 1.01 7.27 14.25
N CYS A 122 2.21 7.67 13.83
CA CYS A 122 3.24 6.75 13.35
C CYS A 122 3.73 5.78 14.44
N ARG A 123 3.78 6.21 15.71
CA ARG A 123 4.15 5.35 16.84
C ARG A 123 3.06 4.33 17.16
N TYR A 124 1.81 4.79 17.25
CA TYR A 124 0.67 3.97 17.66
C TYR A 124 0.21 3.02 16.55
N HIS A 125 0.27 3.48 15.30
CA HIS A 125 -0.26 2.74 14.17
C HIS A 125 0.83 1.92 13.48
N THR A 126 1.12 0.74 14.03
CA THR A 126 2.01 -0.25 13.41
C THR A 126 1.28 -0.97 12.26
N GLY A 127 0.86 -0.24 11.22
CA GLY A 127 0.05 -0.75 10.10
C GLY A 127 0.69 -1.89 9.30
N SER A 128 1.94 -2.26 9.61
CA SER A 128 2.70 -3.32 8.93
C SER A 128 3.17 -4.46 9.85
N SER A 129 2.76 -4.50 11.13
CA SER A 129 3.23 -5.56 12.06
C SER A 129 2.89 -6.98 11.57
N MET A 130 1.74 -7.16 10.91
CA MET A 130 1.35 -8.45 10.30
C MET A 130 1.87 -8.66 8.86
N ALA A 131 2.39 -7.62 8.20
CA ALA A 131 2.84 -7.69 6.81
C ALA A 131 4.30 -8.15 6.66
N MET A 132 5.11 -8.01 7.72
CA MET A 132 6.54 -8.32 7.68
C MET A 132 6.83 -9.78 8.04
N LYS A 133 6.28 -10.74 7.29
CA LYS A 133 6.64 -12.15 7.46
C LYS A 133 8.10 -12.37 7.03
N ARG A 134 8.86 -13.12 7.83
CA ARG A 134 10.22 -13.59 7.52
C ARG A 134 10.24 -15.11 7.63
N VAL A 135 11.18 -15.76 6.95
CA VAL A 135 11.40 -17.22 7.05
C VAL A 135 12.86 -17.43 7.44
N ALA A 136 13.10 -18.23 8.48
CA ALA A 136 14.44 -18.60 8.92
C ALA A 136 15.13 -19.45 7.82
N LYS A 137 16.20 -18.93 7.22
CA LYS A 137 16.98 -19.63 6.18
C LYS A 137 17.99 -20.63 6.76
N GLU A 138 18.37 -20.41 8.01
CA GLU A 138 19.25 -21.23 8.82
C GLU A 138 18.68 -21.31 10.23
N ASP A 139 19.27 -22.13 11.10
CA ASP A 139 18.73 -22.33 12.44
C ASP A 139 19.03 -21.09 13.27
N ILE A 140 18.01 -20.54 13.93
CA ILE A 140 18.14 -19.35 14.74
C ILE A 140 17.52 -19.61 16.11
N GLU A 141 18.19 -19.14 17.17
CA GLU A 141 17.64 -19.13 18.52
C GLU A 141 16.98 -17.77 18.78
N LEU A 142 15.66 -17.76 18.96
CA LEU A 142 14.88 -16.57 19.30
C LEU A 142 13.95 -16.87 20.47
N GLY A 143 14.16 -16.20 21.61
CA GLY A 143 13.31 -16.36 22.80
C GLY A 143 13.26 -17.79 23.35
N GLY A 144 14.36 -18.55 23.21
CA GLY A 144 14.44 -19.96 23.65
C GLY A 144 13.78 -20.98 22.71
N LYS A 145 13.42 -20.58 21.48
CA LYS A 145 12.91 -21.48 20.43
C LYS A 145 13.88 -21.56 19.26
N ASN A 146 14.07 -22.77 18.74
CA ASN A 146 14.93 -23.10 17.59
C ASN A 146 14.09 -23.61 16.41
N GLY A 147 14.55 -23.38 15.18
CA GLY A 147 13.91 -23.96 13.99
C GLY A 147 14.23 -23.25 12.67
N VAL A 148 14.86 -23.97 11.75
CA VAL A 148 14.97 -23.64 10.32
C VAL A 148 13.58 -23.70 9.66
N GLY A 149 13.30 -22.78 8.72
CA GLY A 149 12.08 -22.81 7.91
C GLY A 149 10.82 -22.30 8.61
N GLN A 150 10.91 -21.85 9.87
CA GLN A 150 9.77 -21.28 10.57
C GLN A 150 9.47 -19.86 10.10
N MET A 151 8.17 -19.54 10.01
CA MET A 151 7.70 -18.19 9.73
C MET A 151 7.80 -17.33 10.99
N LEU A 152 8.63 -16.30 10.92
CA LEU A 152 8.79 -15.31 11.98
C LEU A 152 7.91 -14.11 11.67
N THR A 153 7.16 -13.67 12.67
CA THR A 153 6.34 -12.45 12.60
C THR A 153 6.88 -11.47 13.63
N PRO A 154 7.63 -10.43 13.22
CA PRO A 154 8.15 -9.43 14.15
C PRO A 154 6.99 -8.63 14.73
N LEU A 155 6.81 -8.74 16.05
CA LEU A 155 5.87 -7.90 16.78
C LEU A 155 6.53 -6.54 17.03
N VAL A 156 6.16 -5.55 16.23
CA VAL A 156 6.53 -4.16 16.50
C VAL A 156 5.72 -3.73 17.73
N HIS A 157 6.36 -3.71 18.90
CA HIS A 157 5.77 -3.11 20.10
C HIS A 157 5.97 -1.59 20.01
N GLY A 158 4.87 -0.84 20.11
CA GLY A 158 4.87 0.63 20.15
C GLY A 158 4.99 1.19 21.56
#